data_AF-A0A1G2BWD8-F1
#
_entry.id   AF-A0A1G2BWD8-F1
#
_cell.length_a   1.000
_cell.length_b   1.000
_cell.length_c   1.000
_cell.angle_alpha   90.00
_cell.angle_beta   90.00
_cell.angle_gamma   90.00
#
_symmetry.space_group_name_H-M   'P 1'
#
loop_
_entity.id
_entity.type
_entity.pdbx_description
1 polymer ?
#
loop_
_entity_poly.entity_id
_entity_poly.type
_entity_poly.pdbx_seq_one_letter_code
_entity_poly.pdbx_strand_id
1 'polypeptide(L)' 'MWDLISQWFIAILGVVAIVMVAKKNKWGFVIGLISQPFWFITSFSNRQWGVFIMSFAATASWILGIYEWFYKKEKNENKS' A
#
# COMPACT_ATOMS: atom_id res chain seq x y z
N MET A 1 -3.47 21.14 -11.25
CA MET A 1 -3.22 20.07 -12.26
C MET A 1 -2.48 18.88 -11.67
N TRP A 2 -1.46 19.09 -10.84
CA TRP A 2 -0.73 18.00 -10.17
C TRP A 2 -1.60 17.10 -9.28
N ASP A 3 -2.63 17.65 -8.63
CA ASP A 3 -3.54 16.86 -7.79
C ASP A 3 -4.34 15.81 -8.55
N LEU A 4 -4.77 16.13 -9.78
CA LEU A 4 -5.53 15.19 -10.59
C LEU A 4 -4.65 13.99 -10.97
N ILE A 5 -3.40 14.25 -11.34
CA ILE A 5 -2.41 13.23 -11.67
C ILE A 5 -2.17 12.35 -10.43
N SER A 6 -1.93 12.96 -9.27
CA SER A 6 -1.74 12.21 -8.02
C SER A 6 -2.95 11.36 -7.64
N GLN A 7 -4.17 11.87 -7.80
CA GLN A 7 -5.42 11.12 -7.55
C GLN A 7 -5.57 9.91 -8.49
N TRP A 8 -5.24 10.07 -9.77
CA TRP A 8 -5.24 8.96 -10.73
C TRP A 8 -4.18 7.91 -10.38
N PHE A 9 -2.96 8.33 -10.02
CA PHE A 9 -1.92 7.42 -9.56
C PHE A 9 -2.32 6.68 -8.29
N ILE A 10 -2.90 7.38 -7.32
CA ILE A 10 -3.43 6.82 -6.08
C ILE A 10 -4.53 5.78 -6.38
N ALA A 11 -5.47 6.11 -7.26
CA ALA A 11 -6.57 5.22 -7.61
C ALA A 11 -6.06 3.96 -8.32
N ILE A 12 -5.18 4.11 -9.33
CA ILE A 12 -4.64 2.99 -10.10
C ILE A 12 -3.76 2.12 -9.20
N LEU A 13 -2.79 2.71 -8.50
CA LEU A 13 -1.87 1.95 -7.66
C LEU A 13 -2.59 1.29 -6.47
N GLY A 14 -3.57 1.98 -5.88
CA GLY A 14 -4.40 1.43 -4.81
C GLY A 14 -5.23 0.24 -5.27
N VAL A 15 -5.94 0.36 -6.40
CA VAL A 15 -6.74 -0.74 -6.96
C VAL A 15 -5.85 -1.91 -7.38
N VAL A 16 -4.72 -1.65 -8.06
CA VAL A 16 -3.78 -2.70 -8.45
C VAL A 16 -3.20 -3.42 -7.23
N ALA A 17 -2.84 -2.69 -6.17
CA ALA A 17 -2.37 -3.27 -4.92
C ALA A 17 -3.44 -4.20 -4.30
N ILE A 18 -4.69 -3.75 -4.19
CA ILE A 18 -5.79 -4.54 -3.62
C ILE A 18 -6.06 -5.79 -4.47
N VAL A 19 -6.13 -5.66 -5.79
CA VAL A 19 -6.33 -6.80 -6.70
C VAL A 19 -5.20 -7.81 -6.57
N MET A 20 -3.96 -7.34 -6.47
CA MET A 20 -2.79 -8.21 -6.38
C MET A 20 -2.69 -8.90 -5.01
N VAL A 21 -3.08 -8.22 -3.92
CA VAL A 21 -3.27 -8.84 -2.59
C VAL A 21 -4.37 -9.90 -2.64
N ALA A 22 -5.52 -9.60 -3.25
CA ALA A 22 -6.64 -10.54 -3.38
C ALA A 22 -6.25 -11.79 -4.18
N LYS A 23 -5.39 -11.65 -5.19
CA LYS A 23 -4.81 -12.78 -5.95
C LYS A 23 -3.70 -13.52 -5.20
N LYS A 24 -3.50 -13.27 -3.89
CA LYS A 24 -2.43 -13.85 -3.07
C LYS A 24 -1.05 -13.66 -3.72
N ASN A 25 -0.76 -12.46 -4.20
CA ASN A 25 0.53 -12.14 -4.81
C ASN A 25 1.32 -11.17 -3.91
N LYS A 26 2.51 -11.59 -3.48
CA LYS A 26 3.44 -10.83 -2.63
C LYS A 26 3.70 -9.39 -3.11
N TRP A 27 3.72 -9.19 -4.42
CA TRP A 27 4.01 -7.89 -5.00
C TRP A 27 2.90 -6.87 -4.77
N GLY A 28 1.67 -7.32 -4.45
CA GLY A 28 0.55 -6.41 -4.15
C GLY A 28 0.82 -5.54 -2.92
N PHE A 29 1.46 -6.12 -1.89
CA PHE A 29 1.81 -5.34 -0.70
C PHE A 29 2.95 -4.35 -0.95
N VAL A 30 3.92 -4.70 -1.80
CA VAL A 30 5.02 -3.82 -2.19
C VAL A 30 4.50 -2.61 -3.00
N ILE A 31 3.60 -2.86 -3.95
CA ILE A 31 2.97 -1.79 -4.75
C ILE A 31 2.13 -0.88 -3.84
N GLY A 32 1.37 -1.46 -2.91
CA GLY A 32 0.61 -0.71 -1.91
C GLY A 32 1.49 0.19 -1.03
N LEU A 33 2.68 -0.29 -0.65
CA LEU A 33 3.67 0.48 0.11
C LEU A 33 4.24 1.65 -0.71
N ILE A 34 4.60 1.42 -1.99
CA ILE A 34 5.11 2.47 -2.89
C ILE A 34 4.06 3.56 -3.15
N SER A 35 2.78 3.22 -3.04
CA SER A 35 1.68 4.17 -3.16
C SER A 35 1.59 5.14 -1.98
N GLN A 36 2.08 4.77 -0.79
CA GLN A 36 1.95 5.57 0.43
C GLN A 36 2.67 6.94 0.38
N PRO A 37 3.90 7.07 -0.16
CA PRO A 37 4.52 8.38 -0.37
C PRO A 37 3.65 9.34 -1.20
N PHE A 38 2.95 8.81 -2.22
CA PHE A 38 2.05 9.62 -3.04
C PHE A 38 0.82 10.08 -2.25
N TRP A 39 0.23 9.22 -1.41
CA TRP A 39 -0.84 9.59 -0.48
C TRP A 39 -0.39 10.65 0.53
N PHE A 40 0.84 10.56 1.02
CA PHE A 40 1.41 11.49 1.98
C PHE A 40 1.62 12.89 1.37
N ILE A 41 2.29 12.97 0.22
CA ILE A 41 2.54 14.23 -0.49
C ILE A 41 1.22 14.91 -0.87
N THR A 42 0.26 14.14 -1.39
CA THR A 42 -1.04 14.65 -1.82
C THR A 42 -1.88 15.14 -0.64
N SER A 43 -1.95 14.38 0.45
CA SER A 43 -2.71 14.77 1.64
C SER A 43 -2.09 15.97 2.36
N PHE A 44 -0.76 16.05 2.43
CA PHE A 44 -0.05 17.20 2.98
C PHE A 44 -0.27 18.47 2.15
N SER A 45 -0.14 18.37 0.82
CA SER A 45 -0.37 19.50 -0.10
C SER A 45 -1.82 19.99 -0.07
N ASN A 46 -2.79 19.08 0.04
CA ASN A 46 -4.22 19.39 0.10
C ASN A 46 -4.74 19.66 1.53
N ARG A 47 -3.86 19.73 2.54
CA ARG A 47 -4.20 19.93 3.96
C ARG A 47 -5.24 18.92 4.51
N GLN A 48 -5.26 17.71 3.96
CA GLN A 48 -6.16 16.63 4.35
C GLN A 48 -5.56 15.82 5.51
N TRP A 49 -5.57 16.41 6.70
CA TRP A 49 -4.97 15.80 7.90
C TRP A 49 -5.54 14.43 8.27
N GLY A 50 -6.82 14.17 7.99
CA GLY A 50 -7.42 12.85 8.20
C GLY A 50 -6.79 11.76 7.32
N VAL A 51 -6.60 12.05 6.03
CA VAL A 51 -5.95 11.14 5.07
C VAL A 51 -4.46 11.00 5.36
N PHE A 52 -3.81 12.07 5.81
CA PHE A 52 -2.41 12.06 6.22
C PHE A 52 -2.16 11.07 7.37
N ILE A 53 -2.96 11.11 8.43
CA ILE A 53 -2.87 10.14 9.53
C ILE A 53 -3.22 8.73 9.04
N MET A 54 -4.24 8.60 8.20
CA MET A 54 -4.65 7.31 7.63
C MET A 54 -3.52 6.68 6.79
N SER A 55 -2.70 7.49 6.11
CA SER A 55 -1.58 7.01 5.31
C SER A 55 -0.49 6.34 6.18
N PHE A 56 -0.28 6.79 7.42
CA PHE A 56 0.61 6.10 8.37
C PHE A 56 0.05 4.74 8.77
N ALA A 57 -1.24 4.67 9.12
CA ALA A 57 -1.90 3.41 9.46
C ALA A 57 -1.93 2.43 8.29
N ALA A 58 -2.16 2.94 7.07
CA ALA A 58 -2.09 2.15 5.85
C ALA A 58 -0.67 1.64 5.60
N THR A 59 0.36 2.49 5.75
CA THR A 59 1.77 2.09 5.64
C THR A 59 2.10 0.95 6.61
N ALA A 60 1.69 1.07 7.88
CA ALA A 60 1.88 0.00 8.86
C ALA A 60 1.18 -1.30 8.44
N SER A 61 -0.06 -1.20 7.93
CA SER A 61 -0.82 -2.36 7.44
C SER A 61 -0.14 -3.04 6.23
N TRP A 62 0.42 -2.27 5.30
CA TRP A 62 1.18 -2.79 4.17
C TRP A 62 2.47 -3.49 4.62
N ILE A 63 3.22 -2.91 5.57
CA ILE A 63 4.42 -3.53 6.16
C ILE A 63 4.07 -4.84 6.86
N LEU A 64 3.01 -4.86 7.67
CA LEU A 64 2.53 -6.07 8.33
C LEU A 64 2.14 -7.14 7.31
N GLY A 65 1.47 -6.75 6.22
CA GLY A 65 1.14 -7.64 5.12
C GLY A 65 2.37 -8.22 4.43
N ILE A 66 3.39 -7.40 4.14
CA ILE A 66 4.69 -7.88 3.61
C ILE A 66 5.32 -8.86 4.59
N TYR A 67 5.42 -8.49 5.88
CA TYR A 67 6.03 -9.32 6.91
C TYR A 67 5.33 -10.66 7.04
N GLU A 68 4.00 -10.68 7.14
CA GLU A 68 3.26 -11.93 7.26
C GLU A 68 3.40 -12.78 5.98
N TRP A 69 3.36 -12.17 4.80
CA TRP A 69 3.40 -12.94 3.55
C TRP A 69 4.79 -13.43 3.18
N PHE A 70 5.86 -12.68 3.47
CA PHE A 70 7.23 -13.13 3.26
C PHE A 70 7.69 -14.08 4.37
N TYR A 71 7.50 -13.72 5.64
CA TYR A 71 8.08 -14.44 6.78
C TYR A 71 7.24 -15.66 7.21
N LYS A 72 5.91 -15.62 7.08
CA LYS A 72 5.03 -16.75 7.48
C LYS A 72 4.88 -17.79 6.38
N LYS A 73 5.00 -17.41 5.11
CA LYS A 73 4.94 -18.36 3.99
C LYS A 73 6.18 -19.25 3.95
N GLU A 74 7.36 -18.68 4.19
CA GLU A 74 8.63 -19.43 4.27
C GLU A 74 8.61 -20.49 5.39
N LYS A 75 7.93 -20.20 6.50
CA LYS A 75 7.77 -21.14 7.62
C LYS A 75 6.83 -22.31 7.32
N ASN A 76 5.90 -22.16 6.38
CA ASN A 76 4.98 -23.23 5.98
C ASN A 76 5.56 -24.10 4.86
N GLU A 77 6.39 -23.56 3.97
CA GLU A 77 7.11 -24.35 2.94
C GLU A 77 8.21 -25.22 3.56
N ASN A 78 8.91 -24.75 4.61
CA ASN A 78 9.92 -25.55 5.33
C ASN A 78 9.35 -26.61 6.29
N LYS A 79 8.02 -26.79 6.34
CA LYS A 79 7.33 -27.78 7.18
C LYS A 79 6.55 -28.84 6.38
N SER A 80 6.60 -28.79 5.05
CA SER A 80 6.06 -29.81 4.15
C SER A 80 7.18 -30.69 3.60
#